data_AF-A0A453Q4H5-F1
#
_entry.id   AF-A0A453Q4H5-F1
#
_cell.length_a   1.000
_cell.length_b   1.000
_cell.length_c   1.000
_cell.angle_alpha   90.00
_cell.angle_beta   90.00
_cell.angle_gamma   90.00
#
_symmetry.space_group_name_H-M   'P 1'
#
loop_
_entity.id
_entity.type
_entity.pdbx_description
1 polymer ?
#
loop_
_entity_poly.entity_id
_entity_poly.type
_entity_poly.pdbx_seq_one_letter_code
_entity_poly.pdbx_strand_id
1 'polypeptide(L)' 'MSHYLFGRERRIADIPTDHPSCSKQHAVLQYRLVEKEQPDGMMSKQVRPYLMDLGSTNGTFINVSFL' A
#
# COMPACT_ATOMS: atom_id res chain seq x y z
N MET A 1 7.86 5.48 -11.07
CA MET A 1 7.45 4.64 -9.93
C MET A 1 6.11 5.17 -9.42
N SER A 2 5.05 4.36 -9.40
CA SER A 2 3.73 4.75 -8.87
C SER A 2 3.39 4.05 -7.56
N HIS A 3 4.34 3.31 -7.00
CA HIS A 3 4.20 2.54 -5.78
C HIS A 3 5.45 2.63 -4.90
N TYR A 4 5.28 2.23 -3.64
CA TYR A 4 6.35 2.03 -2.67
C TYR A 4 6.24 0.64 -2.06
N LEU A 5 7.31 -0.15 -2.13
CA LEU A 5 7.43 -1.47 -1.52
C LEU A 5 7.95 -1.36 -0.08
N PHE A 6 7.18 -1.93 0.84
CA PHE A 6 7.57 -2.13 2.24
C PHE A 6 8.07 -3.55 2.40
N GLY A 7 9.20 -3.73 3.10
CA GLY A 7 9.71 -5.06 3.36
C GLY A 7 11.08 -5.10 4.02
N ARG A 8 11.44 -6.27 4.54
CA ARG A 8 12.73 -6.49 5.21
C ARG A 8 13.91 -6.60 4.25
N GLU A 9 13.69 -6.93 2.97
CA GLU A 9 14.77 -7.03 1.99
C GLU A 9 15.16 -5.65 1.46
N ARG A 10 16.07 -4.98 2.18
CA ARG A 10 16.58 -3.62 1.86
C ARG A 10 17.10 -3.46 0.43
N ARG A 11 17.52 -4.54 -0.23
CA ARG A 11 18.00 -4.50 -1.62
C ARG A 11 16.89 -4.12 -2.62
N ILE A 12 15.63 -4.44 -2.29
CA ILE A 12 14.48 -4.23 -3.17
C ILE A 12 13.41 -3.33 -2.56
N ALA A 13 13.33 -3.21 -1.23
CA ALA A 13 12.34 -2.39 -0.56
C ALA A 13 12.66 -0.90 -0.72
N ASP A 14 11.67 -0.10 -1.10
CA ASP A 14 11.76 1.36 -1.08
C ASP A 14 11.75 1.88 0.37
N ILE A 15 10.94 1.24 1.23
CA ILE A 15 10.80 1.57 2.65
C ILE A 15 11.11 0.31 3.48
N PRO A 16 12.29 0.23 4.12
CA PRO A 16 12.70 -0.96 4.83
C PRO A 16 11.93 -1.15 6.14
N THR A 17 11.50 -2.39 6.40
CA THR A 17 10.88 -2.81 7.66
C THR A 17 11.74 -3.90 8.31
N ASP A 18 12.69 -3.48 9.14
CA ASP A 18 13.76 -4.37 9.63
C ASP A 18 13.32 -5.38 10.71
N HIS A 19 12.15 -5.18 11.32
CA HIS A 19 11.66 -6.06 12.36
C HIS A 19 11.48 -7.50 11.82
N PRO A 20 11.90 -8.55 12.55
CA PRO A 20 11.90 -9.92 12.04
C PRO A 20 10.51 -10.48 11.73
N SER A 21 9.44 -9.91 12.27
CA SER A 21 8.05 -10.27 11.89
C SER A 21 7.68 -9.81 10.47
N CYS A 22 8.43 -8.89 9.87
CA CYS A 22 8.16 -8.42 8.52
C CYS A 22 8.73 -9.39 7.46
N SER A 23 7.87 -9.77 6.51
CA SER A 23 8.26 -10.45 5.27
C SER A 23 9.28 -9.66 4.45
N LYS A 24 10.02 -10.37 3.59
CA LYS A 24 11.01 -9.76 2.69
C LYS A 24 10.39 -8.69 1.78
N GLN A 25 9.27 -9.04 1.17
CA GLN A 25 8.32 -8.15 0.49
C GLN A 25 7.02 -8.27 1.29
N HIS A 26 6.59 -7.19 1.93
CA HIS A 26 5.54 -7.25 2.94
C HIS A 26 4.23 -6.65 2.42
N ALA A 27 4.27 -5.41 1.99
CA ALA A 27 3.12 -4.69 1.49
C ALA A 27 3.55 -3.63 0.46
N VAL A 28 2.61 -3.17 -0.36
CA VAL A 28 2.83 -2.11 -1.33
C VAL A 28 1.81 -1.00 -1.14
N LEU A 29 2.28 0.25 -1.14
CA LEU A 29 1.43 1.43 -1.28
C LEU A 29 1.39 1.83 -2.75
N GLN A 30 0.29 1.55 -3.44
CA GLN A 30 0.08 1.84 -4.86
C GLN A 30 -0.82 3.07 -5.03
N TYR A 31 -0.36 4.08 -5.77
CA TYR A 31 -1.20 5.20 -6.16
C TYR A 31 -1.97 4.86 -7.44
N ARG A 32 -3.30 5.03 -7.44
CA ARG A 32 -4.17 4.77 -8.59
C ARG A 32 -4.96 6.01 -8.94
N LEU A 33 -5.07 6.30 -10.24
CA LEU A 33 -6.04 7.27 -10.74
C LEU A 33 -7.43 6.61 -10.69
N VAL A 34 -8.35 7.23 -9.96
CA VAL A 34 -9.73 6.75 -9.83
C VAL A 34 -10.71 7.85 -10.19
N GLU A 35 -11.85 7.45 -10.71
CA GLU A 35 -12.95 8.35 -10.97
C GLU A 35 -13.78 8.50 -9.70
N LYS A 36 -14.15 9.74 -9.36
CA LYS A 36 -14.96 10.08 -8.21
C LYS A 36 -16.06 11.03 -8.66
N GLU A 37 -17.30 10.64 -8.41
CA GLU A 37 -18.45 11.51 -8.56
C GLU A 37 -18.42 12.62 -7.50
N GLN A 38 -18.61 13.86 -7.96
CA GLN A 38 -18.70 15.04 -7.11
C GLN A 38 -20.16 15.30 -6.69
N PRO A 39 -20.41 16.13 -5.66
CA PRO A 39 -21.78 16.41 -5.19
C PRO A 39 -22.69 17.04 -6.26
N ASP A 40 -22.12 17.66 -7.29
CA ASP A 40 -22.82 18.24 -8.43
C ASP A 40 -23.12 17.22 -9.56
N GLY A 41 -22.77 15.94 -9.36
CA GLY A 41 -22.92 14.86 -10.34
C GLY A 41 -21.82 14.81 -11.40
N MET A 42 -20.80 15.69 -11.35
CA MET A 42 -19.69 15.64 -12.30
C MET A 42 -18.65 14.59 -11.89
N MET A 43 -18.11 13.86 -12.88
CA MET A 43 -16.99 12.94 -12.66
C MET A 43 -15.66 13.70 -12.60
N SER A 44 -14.89 13.46 -11.55
CA SER A 44 -13.54 13.98 -11.38
C SER A 44 -12.53 12.83 -11.32
N LYS A 45 -11.30 13.07 -11.77
CA LYS A 45 -10.19 12.11 -11.63
C LYS A 45 -9.33 12.50 -10.44
N GLN A 46 -9.11 11.55 -9.53
CA GLN A 46 -8.28 11.75 -8.35
C GLN A 46 -7.25 10.63 -8.23
N VAL A 47 -6.01 10.97 -7.89
CA VAL A 47 -5.01 9.97 -7.52
C VAL A 47 -5.19 9.60 -6.05
N ARG A 48 -5.38 8.31 -5.75
CA ARG A 48 -5.57 7.79 -4.39
C ARG A 48 -4.59 6.67 -4.05
N PRO A 49 -4.07 6.63 -2.82
CA PRO A 49 -3.24 5.52 -2.35
C PRO A 49 -4.09 4.30 -1.99
N TYR A 50 -3.57 3.12 -2.29
CA TYR A 50 -4.10 1.81 -1.89
C TYR A 50 -2.98 1.00 -1.26
N LEU A 51 -3.18 0.54 -0.03
CA LEU A 51 -2.27 -0.39 0.63
C LEU A 51 -2.71 -1.83 0.28
N MET A 52 -1.76 -2.67 -0.08
CA MET A 52 -1.97 -4.08 -0.40
C MET A 52 -0.95 -4.93 0.34
N ASP A 53 -1.42 -5.88 1.15
CA ASP A 53 -0.58 -6.92 1.71
C ASP A 53 -0.19 -7.93 0.61
N LEU A 54 1.08 -8.37 0.57
CA LEU A 54 1.58 -9.29 -0.45
C LEU A 54 1.61 -10.76 0.02
N GLY A 55 0.69 -11.15 0.91
CA GLY A 55 0.71 -12.46 1.55
C GLY A 55 1.77 -12.53 2.65
N SER A 56 1.89 -11.46 3.43
CA SER A 56 2.88 -11.39 4.50
C SER A 56 2.56 -12.36 5.64
N THR A 57 3.59 -12.90 6.30
CA THR A 57 3.38 -13.96 7.31
C THR A 57 2.62 -13.46 8.55
N ASN A 58 2.83 -12.20 8.94
CA ASN A 58 2.20 -11.60 10.11
C ASN A 58 1.10 -10.60 9.77
N GLY A 59 0.75 -10.45 8.49
CA GLY A 59 -0.26 -9.55 8.00
C GLY A 59 0.13 -8.07 8.03
N THR A 60 -0.71 -7.29 7.36
CA THR A 60 -0.69 -5.82 7.37
C THR A 60 -1.96 -5.32 8.06
N PHE A 61 -1.83 -4.30 8.91
CA PHE A 61 -2.96 -3.76 9.67
C PHE A 61 -3.17 -2.27 9.38
N ILE A 62 -4.43 -1.87 9.22
CA ILE A 62 -4.85 -0.47 9.17
C ILE A 62 -5.83 -0.24 10.32
N ASN A 63 -5.52 0.73 11.21
CA ASN A 63 -6.34 1.03 12.38
C ASN A 63 -6.69 -0.22 13.19
N VAL A 64 -5.68 -1.09 13.42
CA VAL A 64 -5.79 -2.36 14.18
C VAL A 64 -6.61 -3.46 13.48
N SER A 65 -7.20 -3.19 12.32
CA SER A 65 -7.89 -4.19 11.50
C SER A 65 -6.94 -4.84 10.49
N PHE A 66 -7.05 -6.16 10.33
CA PHE A 66 -6.31 -6.93 9.32
C PHE A 66 -6.78 -6.52 7.91
N LEU A 67 -5.84 -6.32 6.99
CA LEU A 67 -6.09 -5.89 5.61
C LEU A 67 -6.45 -7.05 4.68
#